data_AF-A0A960SRC7-F1
#
_entry.id   AF-A0A960SRC7-F1
#
_cell.length_a   1.000
_cell.length_b   1.000
_cell.length_c   1.000
_cell.angle_alpha   90.00
_cell.angle_beta   90.00
_cell.angle_gamma   90.00
#
_symmetry.space_group_name_H-M   'P 1'
#
loop_
_entity.id
_entity.type
_entity.pdbx_description
1 polymer ?
#
loop_
_entity_poly.entity_id
_entity_poly.type
_entity_poly.pdbx_seq_one_letter_code
_entity_poly.pdbx_strand_id
1 'polypeptide(L)'
;SGATLTETQFDNLWNTVQGETPADWNWNGNAQDLCIQRVHLRNLFVRLTLQYYADQSQHYGRYTLDRSESSTNAPVEIPERDEAFTAYVVRGSCLGLYGTDGNLQFRDILQDGEVVYTCRDGIWYRGTGYFGTRVGPTVRHPSPEEFVDALMAFMDPQVPVRPENILTSKEDLLAAIINYLSVGAYDNQSFAFGEARQALIDALANFTGSSTENP
;
A
#
# COMPACT_ATOMS: atom_id res chain seq x y z
N SER A 1 14.46 0.64 -21.98
CA SER A 1 15.50 0.50 -20.95
C SER A 1 15.48 1.77 -20.11
N GLY A 2 15.31 1.65 -18.79
CA GLY A 2 15.43 2.81 -17.89
C GLY A 2 16.88 2.96 -17.49
N ALA A 3 17.58 3.95 -18.02
CA ALA A 3 18.88 4.32 -17.50
C ALA A 3 18.69 4.94 -16.11
N THR A 4 19.46 4.49 -15.12
CA THR A 4 19.52 5.15 -13.82
C THR A 4 20.13 6.53 -14.01
N LEU A 5 19.33 7.58 -13.86
CA LEU A 5 19.82 8.95 -13.81
C LEU A 5 20.57 9.16 -12.50
N THR A 6 21.66 9.92 -12.52
CA THR A 6 22.23 10.47 -11.29
C THR A 6 21.33 11.59 -10.75
N GLU A 7 21.49 11.93 -9.47
CA GLU A 7 20.77 13.06 -8.84
C GLU A 7 20.92 14.36 -9.64
N THR A 8 22.15 14.69 -10.05
CA THR A 8 22.44 15.88 -10.87
C THR A 8 21.74 15.84 -12.23
N GLN A 9 21.69 14.69 -12.89
CA GLN A 9 21.01 14.56 -14.20
C GLN A 9 19.50 14.73 -14.04
N PHE A 10 18.92 14.20 -12.97
CA PHE A 10 17.51 14.42 -12.64
C PHE A 10 17.23 15.89 -12.37
N ASP A 11 18.03 16.56 -11.55
CA ASP A 11 17.86 17.97 -11.22
C ASP A 11 17.96 18.88 -12.44
N ASN A 12 18.92 18.61 -13.33
CA ASN A 12 19.04 19.35 -14.57
C ASN A 12 17.78 19.19 -15.42
N LEU A 13 17.28 17.97 -15.62
CA LEU A 13 16.03 17.71 -16.34
C LEU A 13 14.82 18.38 -15.68
N TRP A 14 14.71 18.25 -14.36
CA TRP A 14 13.58 18.76 -13.59
C TRP A 14 13.49 20.28 -13.63
N ASN A 15 14.64 20.96 -13.57
CA ASN A 15 14.71 22.42 -13.53
C ASN A 15 14.89 23.08 -14.91
N THR A 16 15.07 22.30 -15.99
CA THR A 16 15.21 22.83 -17.36
C THR A 16 13.97 23.62 -17.76
N VAL A 17 14.17 24.87 -18.17
CA VAL A 17 13.08 25.72 -18.64
C VAL A 17 12.51 25.17 -19.95
N GLN A 18 11.22 25.40 -20.20
CA GLN A 18 10.61 24.97 -21.45
C GLN A 18 11.32 25.61 -22.66
N GLY A 19 11.68 24.78 -23.64
CA GLY A 19 12.38 25.22 -24.85
C GLY A 19 13.88 25.38 -24.68
N GLU A 20 14.46 24.90 -23.58
CA GLU A 20 15.90 24.81 -23.34
C GLU A 20 16.37 23.36 -23.31
N THR A 21 17.67 23.15 -23.54
CA THR A 21 18.34 21.85 -23.41
C THR A 21 18.86 21.69 -21.98
N PRO A 22 18.66 20.54 -21.31
CA PRO A 22 19.25 20.26 -20.01
C PRO A 22 20.77 20.40 -20.02
N ALA A 23 21.34 20.96 -18.95
CA ALA A 23 22.76 21.37 -18.92
C ALA A 23 23.76 20.21 -19.15
N ASP A 24 23.35 18.98 -18.89
CA ASP A 24 24.14 17.75 -19.05
C ASP A 24 23.87 17.01 -20.37
N TRP A 25 22.97 17.53 -21.23
CA TRP A 25 22.64 16.91 -22.50
C TRP A 25 23.47 17.48 -23.64
N ASN A 26 24.23 16.61 -24.31
CA ASN A 26 24.90 16.96 -25.57
C ASN A 26 23.94 16.74 -26.75
N TRP A 27 22.92 17.59 -26.86
CA TRP A 27 21.93 17.53 -27.92
C TRP A 27 22.13 18.66 -28.92
N ASN A 28 22.45 18.29 -30.17
CA ASN A 28 22.73 19.22 -31.26
C ASN A 28 21.47 19.70 -32.01
N GLY A 29 20.28 19.28 -31.56
CA GLY A 29 18.99 19.71 -32.13
C GLY A 29 18.57 21.09 -31.65
N ASN A 30 17.43 21.58 -32.15
CA ASN A 30 16.88 22.85 -31.68
C ASN A 30 16.23 22.65 -30.31
N ALA A 31 16.73 23.33 -29.28
CA ALA A 31 16.19 23.36 -27.91
C ALA A 31 14.64 23.31 -27.81
N GLN A 32 13.95 23.96 -28.75
CA GLN A 32 12.48 24.03 -28.82
C GLN A 32 11.78 22.72 -29.20
N ASP A 33 12.47 21.78 -29.84
CA ASP A 33 11.89 20.47 -30.20
C ASP A 33 11.85 19.53 -28.97
N LEU A 34 12.50 19.87 -27.85
CA LEU A 34 12.38 19.12 -26.59
C LEU A 34 11.09 19.47 -25.86
N CYS A 35 10.26 18.44 -25.68
CA CYS A 35 9.11 18.49 -24.79
C CYS A 35 9.43 17.73 -23.50
N ILE A 36 9.72 18.46 -22.42
CA ILE A 36 9.89 17.88 -21.09
C ILE A 36 8.54 17.91 -20.38
N GLN A 37 7.89 16.75 -20.26
CA GLN A 37 6.66 16.59 -19.51
C GLN A 37 6.96 16.17 -18.07
N ARG A 38 6.51 16.98 -17.11
CA ARG A 38 6.61 16.67 -15.68
C ARG A 38 5.31 16.03 -15.23
N VAL A 39 5.38 14.82 -14.67
CA VAL A 39 4.21 14.14 -14.11
C VAL A 39 4.34 14.14 -12.60
N HIS A 40 3.37 14.75 -11.93
CA HIS A 40 3.34 14.78 -10.47
C HIS A 40 2.64 13.52 -9.95
N LEU A 41 3.43 12.56 -9.48
CA LEU A 41 2.93 11.27 -8.97
C LEU A 41 2.69 11.27 -7.46
N ARG A 42 2.77 12.43 -6.78
CA ARG A 42 2.71 12.52 -5.31
C ARG A 42 1.50 11.80 -4.70
N ASN A 43 0.34 11.86 -5.35
CA ASN A 43 -0.88 11.24 -4.83
C ASN A 43 -0.83 9.70 -4.87
N LEU A 44 0.11 9.11 -5.62
CA LEU A 44 0.35 7.67 -5.66
C LEU A 44 1.28 7.19 -4.55
N PHE A 45 1.90 8.10 -3.79
CA PHE A 45 2.83 7.76 -2.74
C PHE A 45 2.31 8.16 -1.36
N VAL A 46 2.64 7.33 -0.38
CA VAL A 46 2.45 7.57 1.05
C VAL A 46 3.81 7.83 1.68
N ARG A 47 3.92 8.91 2.45
CA ARG A 47 5.10 9.15 3.27
C ARG A 47 4.99 8.32 4.55
N LEU A 48 5.79 7.28 4.65
CA LEU A 48 5.90 6.41 5.82
C LEU A 48 7.09 6.85 6.67
N THR A 49 6.85 7.16 7.94
CA THR A 49 7.91 7.39 8.93
C THR A 49 7.87 6.31 9.99
N LEU A 50 8.98 5.60 10.16
CA LEU A 50 9.20 4.61 11.20
C LEU A 50 10.27 5.13 12.14
N GLN A 51 10.06 5.02 13.45
CA GLN A 51 11.05 5.48 14.42
C GLN A 51 11.03 4.62 15.68
N TYR A 52 12.16 4.59 16.38
CA TYR A 52 12.25 4.03 17.72
C TYR A 52 12.05 5.11 18.76
N TYR A 53 11.36 4.76 19.85
CA TYR A 53 11.41 5.55 21.06
C TYR A 53 12.75 5.27 21.74
N ALA A 54 13.50 6.33 22.04
CA ALA A 54 14.93 6.29 22.38
C ALA A 54 15.30 5.34 23.55
N ASP A 55 16.57 4.90 23.51
CA ASP A 55 17.49 4.51 24.59
C ASP A 55 17.84 3.05 24.91
N GLN A 56 17.22 2.02 24.30
CA GLN A 56 17.67 0.63 24.51
C GLN A 56 17.79 -0.20 23.23
N SER A 57 19.00 -0.71 22.99
CA SER A 57 19.36 -1.48 21.79
C SER A 57 18.73 -2.86 21.67
N GLN A 58 17.93 -3.25 22.66
CA GLN A 58 17.31 -4.57 22.79
C GLN A 58 15.82 -4.56 22.44
N HIS A 59 15.27 -3.39 22.10
CA HIS A 59 13.83 -3.18 21.94
C HIS A 59 13.40 -2.71 20.55
N TYR A 60 14.23 -2.97 19.54
CA TYR A 60 13.95 -2.60 18.16
C TYR A 60 12.93 -3.54 17.51
N GLY A 61 11.77 -2.99 17.16
CA GLY A 61 10.82 -3.64 16.25
C GLY A 61 11.37 -3.73 14.83
N ARG A 62 10.76 -4.59 14.02
CA ARG A 62 11.10 -4.81 12.61
C ARG A 62 9.93 -4.48 11.71
N TYR A 63 10.19 -4.27 10.43
CA TYR A 63 9.15 -4.01 9.45
C TYR A 63 9.37 -4.77 8.15
N THR A 64 8.29 -4.90 7.38
CA THR A 64 8.30 -5.39 6.00
C THR A 64 7.35 -4.56 5.15
N LEU A 65 7.65 -4.40 3.87
CA LEU A 65 6.75 -3.84 2.88
C LEU A 65 6.40 -4.92 1.85
N ASP A 66 5.11 -5.03 1.52
CA ASP A 66 4.56 -5.90 0.48
C ASP A 66 4.99 -7.37 0.60
N ARG A 67 5.06 -7.85 1.85
CA ARG A 67 5.44 -9.22 2.16
C ARG A 67 4.26 -10.18 1.99
N SER A 68 4.34 -11.08 1.00
CA SER A 68 3.45 -12.25 0.89
C SER A 68 3.96 -13.42 1.74
N GLU A 69 3.11 -14.39 2.05
CA GLU A 69 3.49 -15.63 2.74
C GLU A 69 4.56 -16.43 1.96
N SER A 70 4.63 -16.24 0.64
CA SER A 70 5.62 -16.83 -0.25
C SER A 70 6.92 -16.03 -0.38
N SER A 71 7.04 -14.85 0.25
CA SER A 71 8.22 -14.00 0.08
C SER A 71 9.34 -14.35 1.08
N THR A 72 10.56 -14.38 0.57
CA THR A 72 11.80 -14.70 1.31
C THR A 72 12.38 -13.50 2.06
N ASN A 73 11.80 -12.32 1.91
CA ASN A 73 12.26 -11.10 2.57
C ASN A 73 11.98 -11.20 4.09
N ALA A 74 13.06 -11.35 4.86
CA ALA A 74 12.97 -11.34 6.32
C ALA A 74 12.58 -9.94 6.83
N PRO A 75 11.90 -9.83 7.98
CA PRO A 75 11.65 -8.54 8.62
C PRO A 75 12.96 -7.84 8.95
N VAL A 76 13.06 -6.56 8.59
CA VAL A 76 14.29 -5.76 8.70
C VAL A 76 14.13 -4.73 9.82
N GLU A 77 15.23 -4.46 10.53
CA GLU A 77 15.30 -3.36 11.50
C GLU A 77 15.44 -2.02 10.77
N ILE A 78 15.04 -0.93 11.41
CA ILE A 78 15.20 0.41 10.84
C ILE A 78 16.72 0.72 10.80
N PRO A 79 17.26 1.24 9.66
CA PRO A 79 18.69 1.47 9.50
C PRO A 79 19.27 2.49 10.49
N GLU A 80 18.50 3.54 10.79
CA GLU A 80 18.90 4.66 11.63
C GLU A 80 18.26 4.50 13.01
N ARG A 81 19.02 3.95 13.96
CA ARG A 81 18.50 3.57 15.28
C ARG A 81 18.21 4.76 16.21
N ASP A 82 18.82 5.90 15.91
CA ASP A 82 18.70 7.13 16.68
C ASP A 82 17.85 8.21 15.97
N GLU A 83 17.40 7.94 14.74
CA GLU A 83 16.63 8.88 13.91
C GLU A 83 15.39 8.24 13.30
N ALA A 84 14.48 9.08 12.80
CA ALA A 84 13.25 8.64 12.17
C ALA A 84 13.51 8.27 10.70
N PHE A 85 13.39 6.99 10.36
CA PHE A 85 13.46 6.53 8.98
C PHE A 85 12.22 6.93 8.20
N THR A 86 12.40 7.69 7.13
CA THR A 86 11.32 8.12 6.25
C THR A 86 11.49 7.51 4.87
N ALA A 87 10.42 6.88 4.36
CA ALA A 87 10.35 6.34 3.02
C ALA A 87 9.08 6.80 2.31
N TYR A 88 9.14 6.92 0.98
CA TYR A 88 7.97 7.09 0.13
C TYR A 88 7.63 5.75 -0.50
N VAL A 89 6.44 5.24 -0.19
CA VAL A 89 5.97 3.93 -0.65
C VAL A 89 4.69 4.09 -1.45
N VAL A 90 4.39 3.14 -2.34
CA VAL A 90 3.20 3.23 -3.19
C VAL A 90 1.95 3.12 -2.31
N ARG A 91 0.94 3.93 -2.60
CA ARG A 91 -0.36 3.85 -1.94
C ARG A 91 -0.98 2.47 -2.18
N GLY A 92 -1.48 1.84 -1.12
CA GLY A 92 -1.96 0.47 -1.12
C GLY A 92 -0.90 -0.57 -0.75
N SER A 93 0.37 -0.18 -0.57
CA SER A 93 1.38 -1.08 -0.04
C SER A 93 1.03 -1.58 1.35
N CYS A 94 1.32 -2.86 1.60
CA CYS A 94 1.08 -3.54 2.85
C CYS A 94 2.30 -3.43 3.77
N LEU A 95 2.16 -2.69 4.86
CA LEU A 95 3.15 -2.60 5.93
C LEU A 95 2.91 -3.70 6.97
N GLY A 96 3.94 -4.50 7.24
CA GLY A 96 3.96 -5.41 8.39
C GLY A 96 4.89 -4.87 9.47
N LEU A 97 4.41 -4.81 10.71
CA LEU A 97 5.17 -4.38 11.88
C LEU A 97 5.34 -5.54 12.85
N TYR A 98 6.58 -5.81 13.24
CA TYR A 98 6.99 -6.97 14.01
C TYR A 98 7.65 -6.54 15.31
N GLY A 99 7.45 -7.35 16.35
CA GLY A 99 8.14 -7.20 17.63
C GLY A 99 9.61 -7.58 17.55
N THR A 100 10.30 -7.45 18.69
CA THR A 100 11.70 -7.87 18.87
C THR A 100 11.90 -9.38 18.75
N ASP A 101 10.85 -10.14 19.04
CA ASP A 101 10.77 -11.60 18.89
C ASP A 101 10.57 -12.06 17.44
N GLY A 102 10.40 -11.12 16.50
CA GLY A 102 10.13 -11.42 15.10
C GLY A 102 8.69 -11.83 14.82
N ASN A 103 7.80 -11.77 15.82
CA ASN A 103 6.38 -12.05 15.62
C ASN A 103 5.67 -10.81 15.05
N LEU A 104 4.74 -11.05 14.12
CA LEU A 104 3.92 -9.99 13.54
C LEU A 104 3.00 -9.42 14.62
N GLN A 105 3.04 -8.11 14.82
CA GLN A 105 2.19 -7.41 15.78
C GLN A 105 1.05 -6.67 15.09
N PHE A 106 1.29 -6.10 13.90
CA PHE A 106 0.32 -5.29 13.19
C PHE A 106 0.56 -5.30 11.70
N ARG A 107 -0.51 -5.15 10.92
CA ARG A 107 -0.47 -4.99 9.46
C ARG A 107 -1.35 -3.82 9.05
N ASP A 108 -0.82 -2.97 8.18
CA ASP A 108 -1.54 -1.80 7.65
C ASP A 108 -1.51 -1.79 6.13
N ILE A 109 -2.57 -1.30 5.50
CA ILE A 109 -2.58 -0.95 4.09
C ILE A 109 -2.44 0.57 4.02
N LEU A 110 -1.33 1.04 3.48
CA LEU A 110 -0.96 2.45 3.50
C LEU A 110 -1.81 3.25 2.50
N GLN A 111 -2.77 4.01 3.00
CA GLN A 111 -3.67 4.84 2.17
C GLN A 111 -3.49 6.34 2.40
N ASP A 112 -3.23 6.74 3.64
CA ASP A 112 -3.11 8.14 4.05
C ASP A 112 -1.84 8.77 3.46
N GLY A 113 -1.88 10.06 3.10
CA GLY A 113 -0.73 10.74 2.50
C GLY A 113 0.54 10.76 3.36
N GLU A 114 0.40 10.69 4.68
CA GLU A 114 1.49 10.58 5.64
C GLU A 114 1.08 9.72 6.84
N VAL A 115 1.95 8.79 7.24
CA VAL A 115 1.73 7.91 8.40
C VAL A 115 3.02 7.76 9.19
N VAL A 116 2.90 7.87 10.52
CA VAL A 116 4.02 7.70 11.45
C VAL A 116 3.77 6.51 12.38
N TYR A 117 4.77 5.66 12.54
CA TYR A 117 4.79 4.58 13.52
C TYR A 117 6.02 4.70 14.44
N THR A 118 5.77 4.64 15.74
CA THR A 118 6.82 4.64 16.78
C THR A 118 6.85 3.27 17.44
N CYS A 119 8.00 2.62 17.48
CA CYS A 119 8.20 1.40 18.26
C CYS A 119 8.80 1.75 19.64
N ARG A 120 8.16 1.27 20.71
CA ARG A 120 8.59 1.44 22.11
C ARG A 120 8.55 0.09 22.81
N ASP A 121 9.65 -0.32 23.42
CA ASP A 121 9.77 -1.60 24.14
C ASP A 121 9.37 -2.81 23.28
N GLY A 122 9.72 -2.78 21.99
CA GLY A 122 9.35 -3.82 21.02
C GLY A 122 7.87 -3.83 20.64
N ILE A 123 7.09 -2.81 21.00
CA ILE A 123 5.66 -2.67 20.66
C ILE A 123 5.47 -1.48 19.74
N TRP A 124 4.70 -1.65 18.67
CA TRP A 124 4.38 -0.57 17.73
C TRP A 124 3.18 0.27 18.15
N TYR A 125 3.28 1.57 17.89
CA TYR A 125 2.26 2.58 18.11
C TYR A 125 2.12 3.43 16.84
N ARG A 126 0.89 3.81 16.49
CA ARG A 126 0.64 4.78 15.41
C ARG A 126 0.67 6.20 16.00
N GLY A 127 1.47 7.08 15.41
CA GLY A 127 1.72 8.44 15.88
C GLY A 127 3.14 8.66 16.41
N THR A 128 3.43 9.88 16.81
CA THR A 128 4.75 10.31 17.30
C THR A 128 4.89 10.16 18.82
N GLY A 129 6.04 9.66 19.26
CA GLY A 129 6.44 9.65 20.67
C GLY A 129 5.49 8.83 21.56
N TYR A 130 5.24 9.35 22.77
CA TYR A 130 4.41 8.67 23.79
C TYR A 130 2.90 8.77 23.58
N PHE A 131 2.44 9.66 22.69
CA PHE A 131 1.01 9.88 22.45
C PHE A 131 0.44 8.97 21.36
N GLY A 132 1.27 8.08 20.79
CA GLY A 132 0.82 7.12 19.79
C GLY A 132 -0.19 6.12 20.36
N THR A 133 -1.18 5.75 19.55
CA THR A 133 -2.14 4.71 19.92
C THR A 133 -1.52 3.35 19.64
N ARG A 134 -1.56 2.43 20.61
CA ARG A 134 -1.05 1.07 20.42
C ARG A 134 -1.80 0.42 19.26
N VAL A 135 -1.06 -0.08 18.27
CA VAL A 135 -1.65 -0.87 17.20
C VAL A 135 -1.79 -2.32 17.67
N GLY A 136 -3.02 -2.84 17.61
CA GLY A 136 -3.34 -4.23 17.97
C GLY A 136 -3.17 -5.19 16.79
N PRO A 137 -3.47 -6.49 16.94
CA PRO A 137 -3.29 -7.51 15.88
C PRO A 137 -4.22 -7.35 14.67
N THR A 138 -5.05 -6.32 14.64
CA THR A 138 -6.04 -6.11 13.60
C THR A 138 -5.39 -5.50 12.37
N VAL A 139 -5.60 -6.10 11.20
CA VAL A 139 -5.39 -5.39 9.93
C VAL A 139 -6.26 -4.13 9.99
N ARG A 140 -5.70 -2.93 9.82
CA ARG A 140 -6.54 -1.73 9.70
C ARG A 140 -7.52 -1.97 8.55
N HIS A 141 -8.80 -2.04 8.88
CA HIS A 141 -9.85 -2.11 7.87
C HIS A 141 -9.87 -0.77 7.12
N PRO A 142 -10.05 -0.77 5.79
CA PRO A 142 -10.30 0.46 5.07
C PRO A 142 -11.47 1.19 5.72
N SER A 143 -11.34 2.51 5.87
CA SER A 143 -12.44 3.35 6.33
C SER A 143 -13.64 3.19 5.39
N PRO A 144 -14.87 3.49 5.83
CA PRO A 144 -16.03 3.46 4.94
C PRO A 144 -15.83 4.28 3.66
N GLU A 145 -15.13 5.41 3.76
CA GLU A 145 -14.78 6.28 2.63
C GLU A 145 -13.73 5.60 1.71
N GLU A 146 -12.66 5.04 2.28
CA GLU A 146 -11.62 4.30 1.53
C GLU A 146 -12.22 3.09 0.80
N PHE A 147 -13.18 2.42 1.43
CA PHE A 147 -13.89 1.30 0.83
C PHE A 147 -14.78 1.75 -0.33
N VAL A 148 -15.53 2.84 -0.17
CA VAL A 148 -16.37 3.41 -1.22
C VAL A 148 -15.50 3.90 -2.39
N ASP A 149 -14.39 4.57 -2.15
CA ASP A 149 -13.48 5.06 -3.19
C ASP A 149 -12.86 3.89 -3.98
N ALA A 150 -12.41 2.83 -3.29
CA ALA A 150 -11.91 1.63 -3.94
C ALA A 150 -12.99 0.92 -4.77
N LEU A 151 -14.21 0.87 -4.26
CA LEU A 151 -15.36 0.28 -4.95
C LEU A 151 -15.74 1.08 -6.20
N MET A 152 -15.76 2.41 -6.09
CA MET A 152 -16.05 3.31 -7.21
C MET A 152 -14.98 3.19 -8.30
N ALA A 153 -13.69 3.13 -7.93
CA ALA A 153 -12.60 2.89 -8.87
C ALA A 153 -12.72 1.53 -9.56
N PHE A 154 -13.13 0.48 -8.82
CA PHE A 154 -13.37 -0.84 -9.40
C PHE A 154 -14.56 -0.85 -10.38
N MET A 155 -15.64 -0.16 -10.03
CA MET A 155 -16.86 -0.06 -10.84
C MET A 155 -16.71 0.84 -12.08
N ASP A 156 -15.59 1.55 -12.23
CA ASP A 156 -15.31 2.38 -13.40
C ASP A 156 -15.44 1.54 -14.70
N PRO A 157 -16.33 1.93 -15.64
CA PRO A 157 -16.52 1.20 -16.89
C PRO A 157 -15.27 1.18 -17.78
N GLN A 158 -14.31 2.08 -17.55
CA GLN A 158 -13.03 2.11 -18.26
C GLN A 158 -12.01 1.12 -17.70
N VAL A 159 -12.18 0.61 -16.48
CA VAL A 159 -11.33 -0.46 -15.94
C VAL A 159 -11.70 -1.76 -16.64
N PRO A 160 -10.85 -2.29 -17.55
CA PRO A 160 -11.20 -3.46 -18.34
C PRO A 160 -11.32 -4.66 -17.42
N VAL A 161 -12.46 -5.33 -17.50
CA VAL A 161 -12.60 -6.67 -16.93
C VAL A 161 -11.68 -7.59 -17.74
N ARG A 162 -10.96 -8.52 -17.08
CA ARG A 162 -10.11 -9.45 -17.83
C ARG A 162 -10.98 -10.24 -18.81
N PRO A 163 -10.47 -10.59 -20.01
CA PRO A 163 -11.25 -11.31 -21.03
C PRO A 163 -11.78 -12.67 -20.56
N GLU A 164 -11.15 -13.22 -19.53
CA GLU A 164 -11.40 -14.53 -18.92
C GLU A 164 -12.59 -14.50 -17.93
N ASN A 165 -13.13 -13.32 -17.64
CA ASN A 165 -14.22 -13.10 -16.68
C ASN A 165 -15.57 -13.18 -17.39
N ILE A 166 -15.94 -14.39 -17.81
CA ILE A 166 -17.10 -14.64 -18.69
C ILE A 166 -18.39 -14.99 -17.94
N LEU A 167 -18.33 -15.21 -16.62
CA LEU A 167 -19.45 -15.78 -15.85
C LEU A 167 -20.04 -14.85 -14.77
N THR A 168 -19.38 -13.74 -14.45
CA THR A 168 -19.80 -12.85 -13.36
C THR A 168 -19.47 -11.41 -13.73
N SER A 169 -20.48 -10.54 -13.69
CA SER A 169 -20.31 -9.11 -13.95
C SER A 169 -19.72 -8.37 -12.74
N LYS A 170 -19.25 -7.13 -12.94
CA LYS A 170 -18.87 -6.26 -11.81
C LYS A 170 -20.06 -6.01 -10.86
N GLU A 171 -21.28 -5.96 -11.38
CA GLU A 171 -22.51 -5.77 -10.60
C GLU A 171 -22.81 -6.98 -9.71
N ASP A 172 -22.58 -8.20 -10.20
CA ASP A 172 -22.75 -9.43 -9.42
C ASP A 172 -21.74 -9.52 -8.27
N LEU A 173 -20.48 -9.14 -8.53
CA LEU A 173 -19.44 -9.07 -7.49
C LEU A 173 -19.77 -8.00 -6.44
N LEU A 174 -20.24 -6.83 -6.89
CA LEU A 174 -20.67 -5.75 -6.01
C LEU A 174 -21.83 -6.20 -5.10
N ALA A 175 -22.81 -6.91 -5.65
CA ALA A 175 -23.93 -7.45 -4.86
C ALA A 175 -23.45 -8.45 -3.79
N ALA A 176 -22.51 -9.33 -4.13
CA ALA A 176 -21.94 -10.29 -3.18
C ALA A 176 -21.15 -9.60 -2.05
N ILE A 177 -20.38 -8.56 -2.38
CA ILE A 177 -19.66 -7.72 -1.41
C ILE A 177 -20.63 -7.03 -0.45
N ILE A 178 -21.69 -6.39 -0.97
CA ILE A 178 -22.71 -5.72 -0.15
C ILE A 178 -23.43 -6.72 0.77
N ASN A 179 -23.76 -7.91 0.25
CA ASN A 179 -24.38 -8.98 1.04
C ASN A 179 -23.46 -9.44 2.18
N TYR A 180 -22.18 -9.68 1.90
CA TYR A 180 -21.19 -10.05 2.92
C TYR A 180 -21.05 -8.99 4.01
N LEU A 181 -20.95 -7.71 3.63
CA LEU A 181 -20.80 -6.61 4.59
C LEU A 181 -22.06 -6.39 5.44
N SER A 182 -23.24 -6.44 4.83
CA SER A 182 -24.50 -6.25 5.55
C SER A 182 -24.80 -7.39 6.53
N VAL A 183 -24.48 -8.64 6.17
CA VAL A 183 -24.65 -9.79 7.08
C VAL A 183 -23.54 -9.82 8.15
N GLY A 184 -22.28 -9.55 7.76
CA GLY A 184 -21.13 -9.57 8.67
C GLY A 184 -21.10 -8.43 9.68
N ALA A 185 -21.68 -7.28 9.37
CA ALA A 185 -21.78 -6.15 10.30
C ALA A 185 -22.76 -6.39 11.45
N TYR A 186 -23.74 -7.28 11.28
CA TYR A 186 -24.79 -7.51 12.28
C TYR A 186 -24.76 -8.91 12.92
N ASP A 187 -24.12 -9.91 12.32
CA ASP A 187 -24.26 -11.30 12.79
C ASP A 187 -22.99 -12.16 12.54
N ASN A 188 -21.91 -11.78 13.20
CA ASN A 188 -20.55 -12.31 13.05
C ASN A 188 -20.32 -13.78 13.51
N GLN A 189 -21.37 -14.52 13.90
CA GLN A 189 -21.28 -15.94 14.26
C GLN A 189 -22.45 -16.80 13.73
N SER A 190 -23.27 -16.29 12.81
CA SER A 190 -24.43 -17.00 12.29
C SER A 190 -24.14 -17.84 11.04
N PHE A 191 -24.98 -18.85 10.77
CA PHE A 191 -24.97 -19.62 9.52
C PHE A 191 -25.07 -18.71 8.28
N ALA A 192 -25.84 -17.62 8.39
CA ALA A 192 -26.01 -16.63 7.32
C ALA A 192 -24.69 -15.92 6.96
N PHE A 193 -23.80 -15.67 7.93
CA PHE A 193 -22.48 -15.13 7.65
C PHE A 193 -21.60 -16.12 6.86
N GLY A 194 -21.71 -17.42 7.17
CA GLY A 194 -21.05 -18.48 6.41
C GLY A 194 -21.49 -18.51 4.95
N GLU A 195 -22.79 -18.41 4.68
CA GLU A 195 -23.33 -18.35 3.32
C GLU A 195 -22.92 -17.08 2.57
N ALA A 196 -23.01 -15.92 3.22
CA ALA A 196 -22.61 -14.64 2.61
C ALA A 196 -21.10 -14.60 2.30
N ARG A 197 -20.28 -15.21 3.15
CA ARG A 197 -18.84 -15.40 2.90
C ARG A 197 -18.59 -16.30 1.70
N GLN A 198 -19.26 -17.44 1.62
CA GLN A 198 -19.08 -18.37 0.51
C GLN A 198 -19.52 -17.74 -0.82
N ALA A 199 -20.65 -17.03 -0.83
CA ALA A 199 -21.14 -16.30 -2.00
C ALA A 199 -20.14 -15.24 -2.50
N LEU A 200 -19.45 -14.54 -1.59
CA LEU A 200 -18.39 -13.60 -1.95
C LEU A 200 -17.17 -14.32 -2.54
N ILE A 201 -16.75 -15.44 -1.96
CA ILE A 201 -15.62 -16.24 -2.47
C ILE A 201 -15.94 -16.76 -3.87
N ASP A 202 -17.13 -17.30 -4.09
CA ASP A 202 -17.56 -17.85 -5.37
C ASP A 202 -17.69 -16.75 -6.43
N ALA A 203 -18.27 -15.60 -6.07
CA ALA A 203 -18.36 -14.45 -6.96
C ALA A 203 -16.96 -13.92 -7.33
N LEU A 204 -16.03 -13.87 -6.37
CA LEU A 204 -14.65 -13.46 -6.62
C LEU A 204 -13.94 -14.46 -7.54
N ALA A 205 -14.01 -15.76 -7.25
CA ALA A 205 -13.39 -16.81 -8.05
C ALA A 205 -13.89 -16.83 -9.48
N ASN A 206 -15.20 -16.68 -9.68
CA ASN A 206 -15.81 -16.59 -11.01
C ASN A 206 -15.44 -15.26 -11.71
N PHE A 207 -15.28 -14.18 -10.95
CA PHE A 207 -14.84 -12.89 -11.48
C PHE A 207 -13.34 -12.85 -11.77
N THR A 208 -12.49 -13.66 -11.15
CA THR A 208 -11.03 -13.64 -11.39
C THR A 208 -10.55 -14.80 -12.27
N GLY A 209 -11.42 -15.78 -12.53
CA GLY A 209 -11.06 -17.03 -13.21
C GLY A 209 -10.18 -17.96 -12.37
N SER A 210 -10.00 -17.69 -11.08
CA SER A 210 -9.20 -18.54 -10.19
C SER A 210 -10.07 -19.67 -9.65
N SER A 211 -9.71 -20.94 -9.88
CA SER A 211 -10.43 -22.07 -9.29
C SER A 211 -10.34 -22.06 -7.77
N THR A 212 -11.48 -22.26 -7.10
CA THR A 212 -11.59 -22.40 -5.63
C THR A 212 -10.98 -23.71 -5.10
N GLU A 213 -10.45 -24.58 -5.96
CA GLU A 213 -9.81 -25.85 -5.57
C GLU A 213 -8.30 -25.71 -5.33
N ASN A 214 -7.92 -25.17 -4.17
CA ASN A 214 -7.04 -25.83 -3.19
C ASN A 214 -6.63 -24.87 -2.06
N PRO A 215 -6.69 -25.32 -0.79
CA PRO A 215 -6.14 -24.61 0.35
C PRO A 215 -4.60 -24.56 0.35
#